data_AF-A0A355FLK9-F1
#
_entry.id   AF-A0A355FLK9-F1
#
_cell.length_a   1.000
_cell.length_b   1.000
_cell.length_c   1.000
_cell.angle_alpha   90.00
_cell.angle_beta   90.00
_cell.angle_gamma   90.00
#
_symmetry.space_group_name_H-M   'P 1'
#
loop_
_entity.id
_entity.type
_entity.pdbx_description
1 polymer ?
#
loop_
_entity_poly.entity_id
_entity_poly.type
_entity_poly.pdbx_seq_one_letter_code
_entity_poly.pdbx_strand_id
1 'polypeptide(L)'
;MFTFNYAEGASALSVWGVWIIVFVALFSFNEISRRWKYAGLFSFLVLPIFLSILWFTVLSDTTYTVWFHLAKVYSSTAGCFGFWFIRHLKGKNKLTGEEWRLADNKWALAFPALILAINIMEAVARDFQVGIQYQGGEILADQAMYVLGGSWNYMNGIAGILNMITITGWFGIYIRKKTARDGSRDMLWPDMLWFWIVAYDLWNFAYTYNCLPG
;
A
#
# COMPACT_ATOMS: atom_id res chain seq x y z
N MET A 1 -22.39 6.31 -6.77
CA MET A 1 -23.32 5.52 -5.93
C MET A 1 -23.01 4.07 -6.18
N PHE A 2 -22.66 3.27 -5.17
CA PHE A 2 -22.38 1.85 -5.37
C PHE A 2 -23.64 1.14 -5.86
N THR A 3 -23.70 0.83 -7.14
CA THR A 3 -24.79 0.07 -7.74
C THR A 3 -24.43 -1.41 -7.64
N PHE A 4 -24.94 -2.08 -6.62
CA PHE A 4 -24.81 -3.53 -6.54
C PHE A 4 -25.74 -4.18 -7.55
N ASN A 5 -25.27 -5.27 -8.17
CA ASN A 5 -25.97 -5.95 -9.25
C ASN A 5 -27.14 -6.80 -8.72
N TYR A 6 -28.07 -6.18 -7.99
CA TYR A 6 -29.27 -6.81 -7.45
C TYR A 6 -30.12 -7.44 -8.55
N ALA A 7 -30.02 -6.92 -9.78
CA ALA A 7 -30.70 -7.43 -10.97
C ALA A 7 -30.21 -8.84 -11.38
N GLU A 8 -28.98 -9.22 -11.04
CA GLU A 8 -28.39 -10.53 -11.34
C GLU A 8 -28.51 -11.53 -10.17
N GLY A 9 -29.33 -11.23 -9.16
CA GLY A 9 -29.60 -12.14 -8.03
C GLY A 9 -28.67 -11.96 -6.83
N ALA A 10 -27.78 -10.96 -6.85
CA ALA A 10 -27.06 -10.57 -5.64
C ALA A 10 -28.07 -10.07 -4.60
N SER A 11 -28.09 -10.66 -3.41
CA SER A 11 -28.87 -10.16 -2.29
C SER A 11 -28.03 -9.18 -1.46
N ALA A 12 -28.68 -8.33 -0.66
CA ALA A 12 -27.95 -7.50 0.30
C ALA A 12 -27.05 -8.36 1.21
N LEU A 13 -27.55 -9.53 1.63
CA LEU A 13 -26.81 -10.47 2.45
C LEU A 13 -25.58 -11.06 1.74
N SER A 14 -25.69 -11.40 0.45
CA SER A 14 -24.52 -11.90 -0.30
C SER A 14 -23.48 -10.81 -0.53
N VAL A 15 -23.91 -9.57 -0.81
CA VAL A 15 -22.99 -8.43 -0.92
C VAL A 15 -22.25 -8.23 0.40
N TRP A 16 -22.96 -7.98 1.50
CA TRP A 16 -22.31 -7.78 2.81
C TRP A 16 -21.47 -8.99 3.24
N GLY A 17 -21.92 -10.20 2.90
CA GLY A 17 -21.18 -11.45 3.12
C GLY A 17 -19.81 -11.45 2.44
N VAL A 18 -19.72 -11.09 1.15
CA VAL A 18 -18.44 -11.00 0.44
C VAL A 18 -17.50 -9.99 1.09
N TRP A 19 -18.00 -8.80 1.44
CA TRP A 19 -17.18 -7.76 2.06
C TRP A 19 -16.60 -8.22 3.41
N ILE A 20 -17.43 -8.86 4.25
CA ILE A 20 -16.98 -9.39 5.54
C ILE A 20 -15.96 -10.51 5.34
N ILE A 21 -16.20 -11.43 4.41
CA ILE A 21 -15.28 -12.55 4.13
C ILE A 21 -13.93 -12.00 3.65
N VAL A 22 -13.93 -11.07 2.70
CA VAL A 22 -12.71 -10.44 2.19
C VAL A 22 -11.98 -9.71 3.31
N PHE A 23 -12.69 -8.94 4.14
CA PHE A 23 -12.11 -8.26 5.30
C PHE A 23 -11.44 -9.25 6.27
N VAL A 24 -12.15 -10.31 6.67
CA VAL A 24 -11.63 -11.33 7.60
C VAL A 24 -10.43 -12.05 6.99
N ALA A 25 -10.48 -12.40 5.70
CA ALA A 25 -9.39 -13.06 5.00
C ALA A 25 -8.14 -12.17 4.95
N LEU A 26 -8.27 -10.92 4.54
CA LEU A 26 -7.18 -9.96 4.46
C LEU A 26 -6.60 -9.64 5.84
N PHE A 27 -7.46 -9.45 6.85
CA PHE A 27 -7.03 -9.20 8.22
C PHE A 27 -6.26 -10.40 8.79
N SER A 28 -6.77 -11.62 8.58
CA SER A 28 -6.12 -12.85 9.04
C SER A 28 -4.79 -13.08 8.34
N PHE A 29 -4.74 -12.88 7.02
CA PHE A 29 -3.51 -12.97 6.23
C PHE A 29 -2.47 -11.95 6.70
N ASN A 30 -2.87 -10.70 6.93
CA ASN A 30 -2.01 -9.66 7.48
C ASN A 30 -1.49 -10.04 8.88
N GLU A 31 -2.33 -10.61 9.74
CA GLU A 31 -1.91 -11.02 11.08
C GLU A 31 -0.90 -12.17 11.04
N ILE A 32 -1.10 -13.14 10.15
CA ILE A 32 -0.17 -14.26 9.91
C ILE A 32 1.18 -13.74 9.38
N SER A 33 1.16 -12.90 8.34
CA SER A 33 2.37 -12.36 7.71
C SER A 33 3.12 -11.43 8.66
N ARG A 34 2.40 -10.69 9.52
CA ARG A 34 2.97 -9.85 10.57
C ARG A 34 3.62 -10.70 11.67
N ARG A 35 3.00 -11.78 12.14
CA ARG A 35 3.51 -12.58 13.27
C ARG A 35 4.73 -13.42 12.92
N TRP A 36 4.79 -14.01 11.73
CA TRP A 36 5.84 -14.96 11.38
C TRP A 36 6.80 -14.43 10.32
N LYS A 37 8.10 -14.40 10.65
CA LYS A 37 9.17 -13.89 9.76
C LYS A 37 9.11 -14.48 8.35
N TYR A 38 8.97 -15.81 8.25
CA TYR A 38 8.96 -16.52 6.97
C TYR A 38 7.63 -16.36 6.22
N ALA A 39 6.51 -16.23 6.93
CA ALA A 39 5.24 -15.92 6.29
C ALA A 39 5.26 -14.52 5.67
N GLY A 40 5.82 -13.53 6.38
CA GLY A 40 6.06 -12.19 5.82
C GLY A 40 7.01 -12.22 4.62
N LEU A 41 8.12 -12.95 4.71
CA LEU A 41 9.06 -13.08 3.57
C LEU A 41 8.39 -13.73 2.36
N PHE A 42 7.64 -14.82 2.57
CA PHE A 42 6.87 -15.46 1.50
C PHE A 42 5.87 -14.47 0.88
N SER A 43 5.11 -13.76 1.71
CA SER A 43 4.05 -12.84 1.28
C SER A 43 4.57 -11.65 0.47
N PHE A 44 5.77 -11.15 0.79
CA PHE A 44 6.31 -9.95 0.14
C PHE A 44 7.38 -10.25 -0.91
N LEU A 45 7.95 -11.47 -0.96
CA LEU A 45 8.95 -11.88 -1.96
C LEU A 45 8.44 -12.95 -2.91
N VAL A 46 8.11 -14.12 -2.36
CA VAL A 46 7.84 -15.31 -3.16
C VAL A 46 6.51 -15.15 -3.89
N LEU A 47 5.47 -14.71 -3.17
CA LEU A 47 4.14 -14.54 -3.72
C LEU A 47 4.12 -13.47 -4.84
N PRO A 48 4.67 -12.25 -4.69
CA PRO A 48 4.72 -11.28 -5.77
C PRO A 48 5.50 -11.78 -7.00
N ILE A 49 6.65 -12.45 -6.82
CA ILE A 49 7.41 -13.01 -7.94
C ILE A 49 6.56 -14.03 -8.72
N PHE A 50 5.91 -14.94 -8.01
CA PHE A 50 5.04 -15.95 -8.63
C PHE A 50 3.86 -15.30 -9.37
N LEU A 51 3.20 -14.33 -8.74
CA LEU A 51 2.10 -13.60 -9.35
C LEU A 51 2.55 -12.80 -10.58
N SER A 52 3.71 -12.14 -10.53
CA SER A 52 4.28 -11.45 -11.69
C SER A 52 4.51 -12.41 -12.85
N ILE A 53 5.09 -13.60 -12.61
CA ILE A 53 5.27 -14.61 -13.67
C ILE A 53 3.91 -15.00 -14.26
N LEU A 54 2.92 -15.29 -13.41
CA LEU A 54 1.60 -15.70 -13.84
C LEU A 54 0.87 -14.61 -14.63
N TRP A 55 0.98 -13.34 -14.23
CA TRP A 55 0.43 -12.18 -14.94
C TRP A 55 1.01 -11.96 -16.32
N PHE A 56 2.34 -12.12 -16.47
CA PHE A 56 3.01 -11.92 -17.76
C PHE A 56 3.03 -13.17 -18.65
N THR A 57 2.43 -14.28 -18.21
CA THR A 57 2.42 -15.54 -18.98
C THR A 57 1.01 -16.08 -19.20
N VAL A 58 0.37 -16.57 -18.14
CA VAL A 58 -0.92 -17.27 -18.21
C VAL A 58 -2.10 -16.30 -18.23
N LEU A 59 -1.98 -15.19 -17.49
CA LEU A 59 -3.04 -14.19 -17.34
C LEU A 59 -2.75 -12.90 -18.11
N SER A 60 -1.94 -12.94 -19.17
CA SER A 60 -1.57 -11.75 -19.95
C SER A 60 -2.78 -11.02 -20.52
N ASP A 61 -3.83 -11.78 -20.86
CA ASP A 61 -5.02 -11.24 -21.54
C ASP A 61 -6.05 -10.65 -20.57
N THR A 62 -5.89 -10.89 -19.26
CA THR A 62 -6.82 -10.42 -18.22
C THR A 62 -6.17 -9.51 -17.18
N THR A 63 -4.86 -9.29 -17.26
CA THR A 63 -4.12 -8.53 -16.25
C THR A 63 -3.85 -7.11 -16.70
N TYR A 64 -4.09 -6.14 -15.82
CA TYR A 64 -3.73 -4.74 -16.03
C TYR A 64 -2.21 -4.54 -15.92
N THR A 65 -1.51 -4.58 -17.06
CA THR A 65 -0.05 -4.38 -17.13
C THR A 65 0.34 -2.95 -17.49
N VAL A 66 -0.59 -1.98 -17.43
CA VAL A 66 -0.26 -0.57 -17.66
C VAL A 66 0.75 -0.11 -16.61
N TRP A 67 1.66 0.76 -17.04
CA TRP A 67 2.79 1.23 -16.23
C TRP A 67 2.36 1.67 -14.83
N PHE A 68 1.21 2.34 -14.70
CA PHE A 68 0.73 2.89 -13.43
C PHE A 68 0.30 1.79 -12.45
N HIS A 69 -0.41 0.76 -12.92
CA HIS A 69 -0.79 -0.39 -12.09
C HIS A 69 0.44 -1.15 -11.63
N LEU A 70 1.41 -1.38 -12.53
CA LEU A 70 2.67 -2.01 -12.19
C LEU A 70 3.49 -1.17 -11.20
N ALA A 71 3.59 0.14 -11.42
CA ALA A 71 4.30 1.05 -10.52
C ALA A 71 3.74 0.98 -9.09
N LYS A 72 2.41 1.04 -8.93
CA LYS A 72 1.77 0.96 -7.60
C LYS A 72 2.00 -0.39 -6.92
N VAL A 73 1.84 -1.51 -7.63
CA VAL A 73 2.04 -2.84 -7.04
C VAL A 73 3.49 -3.02 -6.61
N TYR A 74 4.45 -2.63 -7.45
CA TYR A 74 5.86 -2.79 -7.13
C TYR A 74 6.36 -1.76 -6.10
N SER A 75 5.85 -0.52 -6.08
CA SER A 75 6.20 0.47 -5.05
C SER A 75 5.72 0.05 -3.67
N SER A 76 4.47 -0.45 -3.57
CA SER A 76 3.95 -1.04 -2.33
C SER A 76 4.73 -2.29 -1.89
N THR A 77 5.08 -3.17 -2.83
CA THR A 77 5.89 -4.37 -2.54
C THR A 77 7.29 -4.00 -2.03
N ALA A 78 7.96 -3.03 -2.67
CA ALA A 78 9.26 -2.52 -2.22
C ALA A 78 9.18 -1.91 -0.82
N GLY A 79 8.10 -1.21 -0.49
CA GLY A 79 7.81 -0.73 0.85
C GLY A 79 7.78 -1.88 1.86
N CYS A 80 6.95 -2.90 1.62
CA CYS A 80 6.83 -4.08 2.48
C CYS A 80 8.18 -4.79 2.69
N PHE A 81 9.00 -4.89 1.65
CA PHE A 81 10.36 -5.40 1.76
C PHE A 81 11.24 -4.59 2.70
N GLY A 82 11.25 -3.27 2.54
CA GLY A 82 12.04 -2.40 3.40
C GLY A 82 11.61 -2.51 4.86
N PHE A 83 10.31 -2.57 5.14
CA PHE A 83 9.80 -2.86 6.49
C PHE A 83 10.30 -4.20 7.03
N TRP A 84 10.25 -5.26 6.21
CA TRP A 84 10.75 -6.58 6.59
C TRP A 84 12.25 -6.57 6.88
N PHE A 85 13.06 -5.90 6.05
CA PHE A 85 14.49 -5.76 6.27
C PHE A 85 14.81 -4.96 7.52
N ILE A 86 14.17 -3.81 7.74
CA ILE A 86 14.37 -3.02 8.96
C ILE A 86 14.08 -3.87 10.20
N ARG A 87 13.01 -4.67 10.15
CA ARG A 87 12.58 -5.49 11.27
C ARG A 87 13.47 -6.72 11.55
N HIS A 88 14.06 -7.30 10.51
CA HIS A 88 14.67 -8.63 10.62
C HIS A 88 16.14 -8.73 10.19
N LEU A 89 16.67 -7.75 9.46
CA LEU A 89 18.05 -7.75 9.00
C LEU A 89 18.98 -7.38 10.16
N LYS A 90 19.80 -8.36 10.55
CA LYS A 90 20.83 -8.24 11.56
C LYS A 90 22.03 -9.09 11.16
N GLY A 91 23.21 -8.69 11.60
CA GLY A 91 24.45 -9.40 11.33
C GLY A 91 25.47 -9.20 12.44
N LYS A 92 26.65 -9.78 12.25
CA LYS A 92 27.82 -9.57 13.09
C LYS A 92 28.92 -8.96 12.26
N ASN A 93 29.57 -7.93 12.79
CA ASN A 93 30.77 -7.38 12.18
C ASN A 93 31.89 -8.43 12.31
N LYS A 94 32.49 -8.82 11.17
CA LYS A 94 33.53 -9.85 11.15
C LYS A 94 34.85 -9.40 11.80
N LEU A 95 35.07 -8.09 11.90
CA LEU A 95 36.29 -7.49 12.43
C LEU A 95 36.15 -7.16 13.93
N THR A 96 35.01 -6.62 14.35
CA THR A 96 34.78 -6.18 15.74
C THR A 96 33.99 -7.19 16.57
N GLY A 97 33.33 -8.17 15.93
CA GLY A 97 32.45 -9.14 16.60
C GLY A 97 31.09 -8.57 17.02
N GLU A 98 30.87 -7.26 16.88
CA GLU A 98 29.66 -6.58 17.34
C GLU A 98 28.43 -6.95 16.49
N GLU A 99 27.29 -7.12 17.16
CA GLU A 99 26.00 -7.30 16.49
C GLU A 99 25.48 -5.96 15.97
N TRP A 100 25.12 -5.92 14.69
CA TRP A 100 24.44 -4.78 14.08
C TRP A 100 23.05 -5.17 13.63
N ARG A 101 22.12 -4.21 13.66
CA ARG A 101 20.76 -4.38 13.15
C ARG A 101 20.43 -3.19 12.27
N LEU A 102 19.70 -3.42 11.19
CA LEU A 102 19.30 -2.34 10.29
C LEU A 102 18.42 -1.31 11.02
N ALA A 103 17.61 -1.75 11.98
CA ALA A 103 16.80 -0.91 12.85
C ALA A 103 17.57 0.11 13.71
N ASP A 104 18.88 -0.07 13.90
CA ASP A 104 19.71 0.87 14.67
C ASP A 104 20.25 2.01 13.79
N ASN A 105 20.13 1.89 12.46
CA ASN A 105 20.52 2.92 11.53
C ASN A 105 19.38 3.92 11.30
N LYS A 106 19.55 5.17 11.78
CA LYS A 106 18.57 6.25 11.62
C LYS A 106 18.17 6.48 10.16
N TRP A 107 19.10 6.38 9.22
CA TRP A 107 18.78 6.54 7.79
C TRP A 107 17.87 5.42 7.26
N ALA A 108 18.04 4.20 7.76
CA ALA A 108 17.14 3.11 7.41
C ALA A 108 15.73 3.32 8.01
N LEU A 109 15.63 3.96 9.18
CA LEU A 109 14.36 4.31 9.80
C LEU A 109 13.60 5.43 9.08
N ALA A 110 14.27 6.22 8.22
CA ALA A 110 13.62 7.19 7.34
C ALA A 110 12.95 6.56 6.11
N PHE A 111 13.29 5.32 5.77
CA PHE A 111 12.74 4.62 4.60
C PHE A 111 11.20 4.52 4.62
N PRO A 112 10.52 4.13 5.73
CA PRO A 112 9.06 4.12 5.79
C PRO A 112 8.40 5.46 5.45
N ALA A 113 8.96 6.56 5.95
CA ALA A 113 8.44 7.89 5.65
C ALA A 113 8.67 8.27 4.19
N LEU A 114 9.85 7.95 3.66
CA LEU A 114 10.19 8.19 2.26
C LEU A 114 9.29 7.40 1.30
N ILE A 115 9.09 6.09 1.54
CA ILE A 115 8.27 5.28 0.64
C ILE A 115 6.79 5.67 0.69
N LEU A 116 6.28 6.07 1.86
CA LEU A 116 4.95 6.65 2.00
C LEU A 116 4.82 7.94 1.18
N ALA A 117 5.79 8.84 1.29
CA ALA A 117 5.81 10.08 0.51
C ALA A 117 5.84 9.81 -1.00
N ILE A 118 6.67 8.87 -1.46
CA ILE A 118 6.72 8.45 -2.88
C ILE A 118 5.36 7.89 -3.33
N ASN A 119 4.74 7.02 -2.53
CA ASN A 119 3.45 6.44 -2.89
C ASN A 119 2.32 7.49 -2.96
N ILE A 120 2.39 8.52 -2.11
CA ILE A 120 1.50 9.69 -2.19
C ILE A 120 1.79 10.48 -3.47
N MET A 121 3.06 10.76 -3.79
CA MET A 121 3.41 11.49 -5.02
C MET A 121 2.96 10.76 -6.28
N GLU A 122 3.08 9.43 -6.34
CA GLU A 122 2.56 8.62 -7.46
C GLU A 122 1.05 8.83 -7.64
N ALA A 123 0.30 8.83 -6.54
CA ALA A 123 -1.15 9.06 -6.57
C ALA A 123 -1.49 10.51 -6.95
N VAL A 124 -0.79 11.51 -6.40
CA VAL A 124 -0.95 12.93 -6.73
C VAL A 124 -0.68 13.18 -8.22
N ALA A 125 0.40 12.61 -8.77
CA ALA A 125 0.72 12.73 -10.19
C ALA A 125 -0.39 12.13 -11.06
N ARG A 126 -0.96 11.00 -10.62
CA ARG A 126 -2.09 10.35 -11.31
C ARG A 126 -3.37 11.18 -11.23
N ASP A 127 -3.67 11.79 -10.09
CA ASP A 127 -4.81 12.70 -9.97
C ASP A 127 -4.71 13.85 -10.97
N PHE A 128 -3.57 14.53 -11.02
CA PHE A 128 -3.36 15.59 -12.01
C PHE A 128 -3.41 15.07 -13.44
N GLN A 129 -2.84 13.90 -13.72
CA GLN A 129 -2.93 13.27 -15.03
C GLN A 129 -4.41 13.04 -15.44
N VAL A 130 -5.21 12.45 -14.55
CA VAL A 130 -6.64 12.18 -14.81
C VAL A 130 -7.42 13.48 -15.01
N GLY A 131 -7.20 14.47 -14.15
CA GLY A 131 -7.88 15.78 -14.25
C GLY A 131 -7.53 16.59 -15.51
N ILE A 132 -6.35 16.36 -16.11
CA ILE A 132 -5.91 17.05 -17.34
C ILE A 132 -6.34 16.27 -18.59
N GLN A 133 -6.08 14.96 -18.62
CA GLN A 133 -6.20 14.16 -19.85
C GLN A 133 -7.61 13.61 -20.08
N TYR A 134 -8.42 13.45 -19.05
CA TYR A 134 -9.69 12.74 -19.12
C TYR A 134 -10.90 13.64 -18.79
N GLN A 135 -10.82 14.91 -19.19
CA GLN A 135 -11.90 15.89 -18.97
C GLN A 135 -13.17 15.46 -19.72
N GLY A 136 -14.26 15.22 -18.98
CA GLY A 136 -15.51 14.70 -19.56
C GLY A 136 -15.59 13.17 -19.65
N GLY A 137 -14.50 12.48 -19.31
CA GLY A 137 -14.44 11.05 -19.03
C GLY A 137 -14.15 10.17 -20.24
N GLU A 138 -13.19 9.27 -20.06
CA GLU A 138 -12.72 8.37 -21.10
C GLU A 138 -12.39 7.00 -20.50
N ILE A 139 -12.39 5.97 -21.33
CA ILE A 139 -11.83 4.68 -20.95
C ILE A 139 -10.32 4.76 -21.11
N LEU A 140 -9.56 4.27 -20.14
CA LEU A 140 -8.11 4.14 -20.24
C LEU A 140 -7.69 3.39 -21.51
N ALA A 141 -6.47 3.66 -21.98
CA ALA A 141 -5.95 3.14 -23.25
C ALA A 141 -5.95 1.59 -23.37
N ASP A 142 -6.01 0.88 -22.25
CA ASP A 142 -6.09 -0.58 -22.13
C ASP A 142 -7.53 -1.10 -22.01
N GLN A 143 -8.53 -0.24 -22.22
CA GLN A 143 -9.96 -0.51 -22.05
C GLN A 143 -10.36 -1.04 -20.65
N ALA A 144 -9.47 -0.89 -19.66
CA ALA A 144 -9.64 -1.49 -18.36
C ALA A 144 -10.67 -0.79 -17.48
N MET A 145 -10.67 0.55 -17.51
CA MET A 145 -11.37 1.36 -16.52
C MET A 145 -11.83 2.67 -17.15
N TYR A 146 -13.04 3.10 -16.80
CA TYR A 146 -13.55 4.42 -17.15
C TYR A 146 -13.17 5.42 -16.07
N VAL A 147 -12.42 6.45 -16.42
CA VAL A 147 -11.99 7.51 -15.50
C VAL A 147 -12.65 8.84 -15.88
N LEU A 148 -13.07 9.60 -14.87
CA LEU A 148 -13.69 10.90 -15.06
C LEU A 148 -12.81 11.99 -14.47
N GLY A 149 -12.19 12.78 -15.36
CA GLY A 149 -11.38 13.94 -14.99
C GLY A 149 -12.24 15.16 -14.67
N GLY A 150 -11.95 15.81 -13.54
CA GLY A 150 -12.63 17.04 -13.12
C GLY A 150 -11.91 17.80 -12.02
N SER A 151 -12.56 18.85 -11.48
CA SER A 151 -12.00 19.70 -10.42
C SER A 151 -11.63 18.93 -9.15
N TRP A 152 -12.37 17.85 -8.85
CA TRP A 152 -12.11 16.98 -7.71
C TRP A 152 -10.73 16.30 -7.77
N ASN A 153 -10.21 15.99 -8.97
CA ASN A 153 -8.87 15.42 -9.10
C ASN A 153 -7.79 16.42 -8.65
N TYR A 154 -7.91 17.68 -9.05
CA TYR A 154 -6.97 18.72 -8.63
C TYR A 154 -7.05 18.98 -7.12
N MET A 155 -8.28 19.04 -6.57
CA MET A 155 -8.48 19.17 -5.13
C MET A 155 -7.88 17.99 -4.36
N ASN A 156 -8.08 16.76 -4.85
CA ASN A 156 -7.52 15.56 -4.23
C ASN A 156 -5.99 15.52 -4.36
N GLY A 157 -5.43 15.89 -5.51
CA GLY A 157 -3.98 16.02 -5.71
C GLY A 157 -3.35 17.01 -4.73
N ILE A 158 -3.96 18.18 -4.55
CA ILE A 158 -3.51 19.18 -3.56
C ILE A 158 -3.61 18.63 -2.12
N ALA A 159 -4.71 17.95 -1.78
CA ALA A 159 -4.85 17.29 -0.48
C ALA A 159 -3.78 16.21 -0.25
N GLY A 160 -3.34 15.52 -1.30
CA GLY A 160 -2.22 14.57 -1.23
C GLY A 160 -0.89 15.25 -0.94
N ILE A 161 -0.62 16.39 -1.57
CA ILE A 161 0.56 17.22 -1.26
C ILE A 161 0.55 17.65 0.21
N LEU A 162 -0.62 18.07 0.73
CA LEU A 162 -0.76 18.40 2.15
C LEU A 162 -0.48 17.20 3.05
N ASN A 163 -1.06 16.03 2.75
CA ASN A 163 -0.78 14.78 3.48
C ASN A 163 0.72 14.45 3.50
N MET A 164 1.41 14.62 2.36
CA MET A 164 2.85 14.41 2.26
C MET A 164 3.66 15.38 3.12
N ILE A 165 3.32 16.68 3.12
CA ILE A 165 4.02 17.70 3.93
C ILE A 165 3.82 17.43 5.42
N THR A 166 2.67 16.89 5.80
CA THR A 166 2.37 16.54 7.20
C THR A 166 3.02 15.24 7.67
N ILE A 167 3.79 14.54 6.82
CA ILE A 167 4.60 13.40 7.24
C ILE A 167 5.67 13.88 8.22
N THR A 168 5.54 13.47 9.48
CA THR A 168 6.45 13.80 10.57
C THR A 168 7.09 12.55 11.17
N GLY A 169 8.10 12.73 12.03
CA GLY A 169 8.75 11.61 12.69
C GLY A 169 9.54 10.69 11.75
N TRP A 170 10.14 11.24 10.70
CA TRP A 170 10.95 10.51 9.72
C TRP A 170 11.99 9.59 10.38
N PHE A 171 12.55 9.98 11.53
CA PHE A 171 13.54 9.19 12.27
C PHE A 171 13.01 8.61 13.59
N GLY A 172 11.71 8.81 13.90
CA GLY A 172 11.08 8.43 15.17
C GLY A 172 10.54 7.00 15.19
N ILE A 173 10.71 6.26 14.09
CA ILE A 173 10.22 4.89 13.96
C ILE A 173 11.12 3.95 14.77
N TYR A 174 10.52 3.09 15.59
CA TYR A 174 11.28 2.10 16.35
C TYR A 174 10.57 0.77 16.42
N ILE A 175 11.33 -0.28 16.76
CA ILE A 175 10.81 -1.63 16.91
C ILE A 175 10.40 -1.86 18.36
N ARG A 176 9.16 -2.29 18.57
CA ARG A 176 8.64 -2.68 19.88
C ARG A 176 9.48 -3.80 20.49
N LYS A 177 9.77 -3.68 21.78
CA LYS A 177 10.48 -4.73 22.53
C LYS A 177 9.64 -6.00 22.61
N LYS A 178 10.29 -7.16 22.47
CA LYS A 178 9.67 -8.45 22.74
C LYS A 178 9.26 -8.51 24.22
N THR A 179 8.03 -8.91 24.48
CA THR A 179 7.50 -9.13 25.83
C THR A 179 7.14 -10.61 26.03
N ALA A 180 6.88 -11.03 27.26
CA ALA A 180 6.41 -12.39 27.55
C ALA A 180 5.06 -12.70 26.89
N ARG A 181 4.21 -11.68 26.66
CA ARG A 181 2.87 -11.80 26.09
C ARG A 181 2.83 -11.59 24.58
N ASP A 182 3.84 -10.92 24.01
CA ASP A 182 3.88 -10.57 22.60
C ASP A 182 5.31 -10.57 22.04
N GLY A 183 5.52 -11.43 21.04
CA GLY A 183 6.79 -11.62 20.35
C GLY A 183 6.91 -10.93 19.00
N SER A 184 5.88 -10.20 18.56
CA SER A 184 5.81 -9.64 17.21
C SER A 184 6.99 -8.71 16.91
N ARG A 185 7.43 -7.84 17.82
CA ARG A 185 8.45 -6.81 17.50
C ARG A 185 8.02 -5.96 16.29
N ASP A 186 6.82 -5.38 16.38
CA ASP A 186 6.28 -4.50 15.34
C ASP A 186 7.01 -3.16 15.28
N MET A 187 6.97 -2.52 14.12
CA MET A 187 7.42 -1.14 13.97
C MET A 187 6.33 -0.19 14.45
N LEU A 188 6.71 0.75 15.30
CA LEU A 188 5.84 1.79 15.82
C LEU A 188 6.30 3.14 15.27
N TRP A 189 5.36 3.96 14.85
CA TRP A 189 5.59 5.32 14.36
C TRP A 189 4.79 6.30 15.22
N PRO A 190 5.33 6.75 16.36
CA PRO A 190 4.57 7.50 17.36
C PRO A 190 4.04 8.85 16.87
N ASP A 191 4.80 9.52 16.01
CA ASP A 191 4.46 10.86 15.50
C ASP A 191 3.30 10.81 14.49
N MET A 192 3.04 9.64 13.88
CA MET A 192 1.87 9.40 13.04
C MET A 192 0.66 9.05 13.88
N LEU A 193 0.09 10.08 14.51
CA LEU A 193 -1.11 9.98 15.31
C LEU A 193 -2.34 9.60 14.47
N TRP A 194 -3.36 9.04 15.12
CA TRP A 194 -4.55 8.48 14.46
C TRP A 194 -5.28 9.47 13.54
N PHE A 195 -5.27 10.78 13.84
CA PHE A 195 -5.92 11.76 12.99
C PHE A 195 -5.19 12.00 11.66
N TRP A 196 -3.87 11.83 11.62
CA TRP A 196 -3.11 11.81 10.36
C TRP A 196 -3.43 10.57 9.54
N ILE A 197 -3.59 9.42 10.21
CA ILE A 197 -3.99 8.16 9.56
C ILE A 197 -5.37 8.31 8.93
N VAL A 198 -6.35 8.85 9.66
CA VAL A 198 -7.71 9.09 9.13
C VAL A 198 -7.69 10.07 7.96
N ALA A 199 -6.92 11.16 8.04
CA ALA A 199 -6.81 12.12 6.95
C ALA A 199 -6.22 11.48 5.67
N TYR A 200 -5.17 10.67 5.83
CA TYR A 200 -4.58 9.91 4.74
C TYR A 200 -5.56 8.88 4.16
N ASP A 201 -6.28 8.13 5.01
CA ASP A 201 -7.21 7.09 4.58
C ASP A 201 -8.38 7.66 3.79
N LEU A 202 -8.96 8.79 4.23
CA LEU A 202 -10.03 9.47 3.51
C LEU A 202 -9.55 10.00 2.16
N TRP A 203 -8.35 10.60 2.12
CA TRP A 203 -7.74 11.06 0.88
C TRP A 203 -7.43 9.90 -0.08
N ASN A 204 -6.86 8.81 0.41
CA ASN A 204 -6.52 7.64 -0.40
C ASN A 204 -7.79 6.94 -0.90
N PHE A 205 -8.86 6.89 -0.10
CA PHE A 205 -10.16 6.39 -0.53
C PHE A 205 -10.72 7.22 -1.69
N ALA A 206 -10.74 8.56 -1.55
CA ALA A 206 -11.16 9.46 -2.62
C ALA A 206 -10.30 9.29 -3.89
N TYR A 207 -8.98 9.15 -3.72
CA TYR A 207 -8.05 8.85 -4.81
C TYR A 207 -8.43 7.56 -5.55
N THR A 208 -8.67 6.45 -4.83
CA THR A 208 -9.03 5.17 -5.47
C THR A 208 -10.32 5.29 -6.26
N TYR A 209 -11.33 6.01 -5.73
CA TYR A 209 -12.57 6.26 -6.45
C TYR A 209 -12.35 7.09 -7.73
N ASN A 210 -11.49 8.11 -7.67
CA ASN A 210 -11.27 9.04 -8.78
C ASN A 210 -10.36 8.49 -9.89
N CYS A 211 -9.34 7.71 -9.52
CA CYS A 211 -8.22 7.35 -10.40
C CYS A 211 -8.06 5.85 -10.63
N LEU A 212 -8.71 5.03 -9.79
CA LEU A 212 -8.75 3.56 -9.90
C LEU A 212 -10.20 3.03 -9.73
N PRO A 213 -11.19 3.57 -10.48
CA PRO A 213 -12.57 3.08 -10.43
C PRO A 213 -12.66 1.68 -11.06
N GLY A 214 -12.63 0.65 -10.21
CA GLY A 214 -12.91 -0.73 -10.59
C GLY A 214 -14.40 -1.01 -10.73
#